data_AF-A0A2V7UVL4-F1
#
_entry.id   AF-A0A2V7UVL4-F1
#
_cell.length_a   1.000
_cell.length_b   1.000
_cell.length_c   1.000
_cell.angle_alpha   90.00
_cell.angle_beta   90.00
_cell.angle_gamma   90.00
#
_symmetry.space_group_name_H-M   'P 1'
#
loop_
_entity.id
_entity.type
_entity.pdbx_description
1 polymer ?
#
loop_
_entity_poly.entity_id
_entity_poly.type
_entity_poly.pdbx_seq_one_letter_code
_entity_poly.pdbx_strand_id
1 'polypeptide(L)'
;MPSGESPSRVALPFPQHADVLPSSVRVLCFPDPGRSEGEAEGDGHPVSLHGGPVAAHRVRHVSLPAEHPPLNRVLHFTRLWLPVLAYGTLVFYLSSLPVVPVAGRLPDYLTHPAEYLVLTLLVVRALHGGGVTPIRRGTCLGAIALTVAYAISDEIHQLHVPRRTASLKDVLSDTLGAVLALGVAEVFQRIRSRRLGLPVSVTLYTRAECRHCHQARAILRRIAREVPLQLSEVDVDSDPTLSSRYGAQVPVILVGDTKISKLIPDEETIRRGLTRRVFRSTG
;
A
#
# COMPACT_ATOMS: atom_id res chain seq x y z
N MET A 1 50.58 -38.55 -24.19
CA MET A 1 50.85 -37.86 -22.91
C MET A 1 51.32 -36.46 -23.24
N PRO A 2 50.65 -35.37 -22.83
CA PRO A 2 49.22 -35.14 -22.65
C PRO A 2 48.70 -33.90 -23.45
N SER A 3 47.36 -33.76 -23.51
CA SER A 3 46.50 -32.53 -23.43
C SER A 3 46.77 -31.32 -24.36
N GLY A 4 45.78 -30.65 -24.96
CA GLY A 4 44.32 -30.68 -24.80
C GLY A 4 43.69 -29.43 -25.47
N GLU A 5 42.47 -29.62 -25.98
CA GLU A 5 41.32 -28.70 -26.10
C GLU A 5 41.40 -27.26 -26.69
N SER A 6 40.56 -27.10 -27.72
CA SER A 6 39.81 -25.91 -28.17
C SER A 6 38.59 -25.66 -27.23
N PRO A 7 37.63 -24.72 -27.44
CA PRO A 7 37.61 -23.27 -27.76
C PRO A 7 36.73 -22.46 -26.75
N SER A 8 36.51 -21.17 -27.07
CA SER A 8 35.28 -20.37 -26.83
C SER A 8 35.20 -19.47 -25.58
N ARG A 9 35.38 -18.16 -25.82
CA ARG A 9 34.85 -17.09 -24.98
C ARG A 9 33.33 -17.00 -25.21
N VAL A 10 32.52 -17.43 -24.26
CA VAL A 10 31.08 -17.13 -24.24
C VAL A 10 30.89 -15.74 -23.61
N ALA A 11 30.45 -14.77 -24.41
CA ALA A 11 30.08 -13.44 -23.95
C ALA A 11 28.80 -13.52 -23.07
N LEU A 12 28.84 -12.93 -21.88
CA LEU A 12 27.68 -12.83 -20.98
C LEU A 12 26.64 -11.83 -21.52
N PRO A 13 25.33 -12.05 -21.32
CA PRO A 13 24.26 -11.31 -21.98
C PRO A 13 23.82 -10.02 -21.27
N PHE A 14 24.55 -9.53 -20.28
CA PHE A 14 24.18 -8.33 -19.54
C PHE A 14 24.98 -7.10 -20.02
N PRO A 15 24.32 -5.98 -20.35
CA PRO A 15 25.02 -4.73 -20.64
C PRO A 15 25.84 -4.31 -19.43
N GLN A 16 27.03 -3.75 -19.68
CA GLN A 16 27.92 -3.30 -18.62
C GLN A 16 27.20 -2.22 -17.79
N HIS A 17 27.15 -2.41 -16.47
CA HIS A 17 26.44 -1.56 -15.51
C HIS A 17 26.85 -0.07 -15.55
N ALA A 18 27.96 0.25 -16.22
CA ALA A 18 28.45 1.59 -16.48
C ALA A 18 27.45 2.47 -17.27
N ASP A 19 26.57 1.86 -18.07
CA ASP A 19 25.62 2.61 -18.92
C ASP A 19 24.31 3.00 -18.20
N VAL A 20 24.06 2.43 -17.02
CA VAL A 20 22.77 2.56 -16.31
C VAL A 20 22.92 3.31 -14.98
N LEU A 21 24.10 3.27 -14.37
CA LEU A 21 24.34 3.85 -13.06
C LEU A 21 25.25 5.08 -13.17
N PRO A 22 24.94 6.18 -12.46
CA PRO A 22 25.83 7.33 -12.42
C PRO A 22 27.19 6.92 -11.83
N SER A 23 28.27 7.54 -12.30
CA SER A 23 29.67 7.24 -11.93
C SER A 23 29.99 7.39 -10.44
N SER A 24 29.06 7.95 -9.65
CA SER A 24 29.11 8.02 -8.19
C SER A 24 28.74 6.71 -7.47
N VAL A 25 28.15 5.74 -8.18
CA VAL A 25 27.70 4.47 -7.61
C VAL A 25 28.73 3.38 -7.88
N ARG A 26 29.37 2.86 -6.83
CA ARG A 26 30.25 1.69 -6.95
C ARG A 26 29.45 0.41 -6.70
N VAL A 27 29.35 -0.43 -7.72
CA VAL A 27 28.68 -1.73 -7.65
C VAL A 27 29.68 -2.79 -7.21
N LEU A 28 29.37 -3.49 -6.12
CA LEU A 28 30.10 -4.67 -5.69
C LEU A 28 29.40 -5.90 -6.25
N CYS A 29 30.03 -6.59 -7.20
CA CYS A 29 29.57 -7.87 -7.68
C CYS A 29 30.11 -8.97 -6.78
N PHE A 30 29.23 -9.68 -6.08
CA PHE A 30 29.59 -10.90 -5.38
C PHE A 30 29.53 -12.08 -6.35
N PRO A 31 30.48 -13.04 -6.25
CA PRO A 31 30.37 -14.27 -7.01
C PRO A 31 29.10 -15.01 -6.61
N ASP A 32 28.38 -15.51 -7.62
CA ASP A 32 27.09 -16.16 -7.49
C ASP A 32 27.21 -17.42 -6.61
N PRO A 33 26.51 -17.51 -5.46
CA PRO A 33 26.66 -18.63 -4.52
C PRO A 33 26.14 -19.97 -5.06
N GLY A 34 25.57 -20.00 -6.27
CA GLY A 34 25.01 -21.19 -6.90
C GLY A 34 25.91 -21.91 -7.91
N ARG A 35 27.16 -21.49 -8.13
CA ARG A 35 28.08 -22.24 -9.01
C ARG A 35 28.66 -23.41 -8.22
N SER A 36 28.13 -24.60 -8.50
CA SER A 36 28.46 -25.87 -7.85
C SER A 36 29.96 -26.14 -7.76
N GLU A 37 30.35 -26.57 -6.56
CA GLU A 37 31.66 -27.10 -6.19
C GLU A 37 32.08 -28.23 -7.15
N GLY A 38 33.16 -27.96 -7.88
CA GLY A 38 33.85 -28.89 -8.75
C GLY A 38 35.04 -28.12 -9.32
N GLU A 39 36.22 -28.35 -8.72
CA GLU A 39 37.49 -27.65 -8.91
C GLU A 39 37.67 -26.37 -8.06
N ALA A 40 37.87 -26.58 -6.76
CA ALA A 40 38.58 -25.64 -5.89
C ALA A 40 39.69 -26.41 -5.17
N GLU A 41 40.77 -26.70 -5.89
CA GLU A 41 42.04 -27.07 -5.29
C GLU A 41 43.03 -25.94 -5.62
N GLY A 42 43.52 -25.24 -4.59
CA GLY A 42 44.59 -24.25 -4.70
C GLY A 42 44.18 -22.79 -4.43
N ASP A 43 44.54 -22.34 -3.24
CA ASP A 43 44.86 -20.96 -2.82
C ASP A 43 43.80 -19.84 -2.90
N GLY A 44 43.64 -19.17 -1.75
CA GLY A 44 42.67 -18.10 -1.53
C GLY A 44 42.72 -16.99 -2.58
N HIS A 45 41.66 -16.89 -3.37
CA HIS A 45 41.50 -15.78 -4.31
C HIS A 45 40.88 -14.55 -3.62
N PRO A 46 41.56 -13.39 -3.65
CA PRO A 46 41.01 -12.14 -3.13
C PRO A 46 39.95 -11.61 -4.11
N VAL A 47 38.80 -11.23 -3.57
CA VAL A 47 37.82 -10.39 -4.27
C VAL A 47 38.57 -9.14 -4.77
N SER A 48 38.49 -8.85 -6.07
CA SER A 48 39.19 -7.73 -6.70
C SER A 48 38.19 -6.66 -7.17
N LEU A 49 38.51 -5.41 -6.89
CA LEU A 49 37.77 -4.22 -7.33
C LEU A 49 38.59 -3.57 -8.45
N HIS A 50 38.06 -3.51 -9.67
CA HIS A 50 38.77 -3.01 -10.86
C HIS A 50 40.21 -3.55 -11.01
N GLY A 51 40.39 -4.86 -10.84
CA GLY A 51 41.69 -5.52 -11.06
C GLY A 51 42.75 -5.28 -9.98
N GLY A 52 42.41 -4.65 -8.84
CA GLY A 52 43.30 -4.51 -7.69
C GLY A 52 42.84 -5.33 -6.46
N PRO A 53 43.77 -5.81 -5.60
CA PRO A 53 43.43 -6.56 -4.39
C PRO A 53 42.74 -5.67 -3.33
N VAL A 54 41.65 -6.16 -2.74
CA VAL A 54 40.85 -5.46 -1.70
C VAL A 54 41.51 -5.66 -0.32
N ALA A 55 42.76 -5.24 -0.19
CA ALA A 55 43.51 -5.27 1.07
C ALA A 55 43.84 -3.84 1.52
N ALA A 56 42.86 -3.16 2.14
CA ALA A 56 43.03 -1.98 3.03
C ALA A 56 41.74 -1.14 3.21
N HIS A 57 40.58 -1.55 2.70
CA HIS A 57 39.35 -0.76 2.86
C HIS A 57 38.47 -1.37 3.93
N ARG A 58 38.51 -0.78 5.13
CA ARG A 58 37.46 -0.98 6.15
C ARG A 58 36.14 -0.71 5.46
N VAL A 59 35.32 -1.76 5.33
CA VAL A 59 33.89 -1.62 5.05
C VAL A 59 33.33 -0.77 6.20
N ARG A 60 33.23 0.55 5.97
CA ARG A 60 32.50 1.42 6.88
C ARG A 60 31.04 1.09 6.65
N HIS A 61 30.39 0.64 7.70
CA HIS A 61 28.94 0.62 7.78
C HIS A 61 28.48 2.05 7.46
N VAL A 62 28.00 2.29 6.25
CA VAL A 62 27.36 3.56 5.90
C VAL A 62 26.00 3.48 6.55
N SER A 63 25.89 4.06 7.74
CA SER A 63 24.59 4.31 8.35
C SER A 63 23.80 5.15 7.35
N LEU A 64 22.84 4.53 6.67
CA LEU A 64 21.85 5.26 5.90
C LEU A 64 21.25 6.30 6.84
N PRO A 65 21.29 7.60 6.49
CA PRO A 65 20.79 8.64 7.38
C PRO A 65 19.36 8.31 7.79
N ALA A 66 19.07 8.43 9.09
CA ALA A 66 17.75 8.20 9.64
C ALA A 66 16.72 8.94 8.78
N GLU A 67 15.74 8.19 8.28
CA GLU A 67 14.73 8.64 7.33
C GLU A 67 14.17 10.02 7.75
N HIS A 68 14.54 11.08 7.03
CA HIS A 68 13.67 12.25 6.95
C HIS A 68 12.29 11.76 6.49
N PRO A 69 11.17 12.25 7.07
CA PRO A 69 9.85 11.81 6.65
C PRO A 69 9.77 11.99 5.13
N PRO A 70 9.43 10.93 4.37
CA PRO A 70 9.52 11.01 2.92
C PRO A 70 8.58 12.13 2.48
N LEU A 71 9.06 13.07 1.66
CA LEU A 71 8.30 14.22 1.15
C LEU A 71 6.89 13.79 0.66
N ASN A 72 6.80 12.57 0.12
CA ASN A 72 5.57 11.91 -0.33
C ASN A 72 4.52 11.70 0.77
N ARG A 73 4.91 11.41 2.02
CA ARG A 73 3.99 11.24 3.15
C ARG A 73 3.37 12.58 3.55
N VAL A 74 4.18 13.63 3.61
CA VAL A 74 3.70 14.99 3.92
C VAL A 74 2.76 15.47 2.82
N LEU A 75 3.13 15.30 1.55
CA LEU A 75 2.30 15.66 0.40
C LEU A 75 0.99 14.88 0.34
N HIS A 76 1.03 13.57 0.63
CA HIS A 76 -0.17 12.73 0.71
C HIS A 76 -1.09 13.18 1.84
N PHE A 77 -0.53 13.44 3.02
CA PHE A 77 -1.27 13.96 4.15
C PHE A 77 -1.92 15.31 3.82
N THR A 78 -1.17 16.28 3.30
CA THR A 78 -1.71 17.60 2.93
C THR A 78 -2.78 17.48 1.85
N ARG A 79 -2.58 16.66 0.81
CA ARG A 79 -3.62 16.41 -0.20
C ARG A 79 -4.91 15.87 0.41
N LEU A 80 -4.81 15.04 1.45
CA LEU A 80 -5.99 14.48 2.10
C LEU A 80 -6.69 15.48 3.03
N TRP A 81 -5.95 16.30 3.76
CA TRP A 81 -6.48 17.22 4.77
C TRP A 81 -6.84 18.61 4.22
N LEU A 82 -6.22 19.06 3.13
CA LEU A 82 -6.50 20.35 2.52
C LEU A 82 -7.99 20.54 2.19
N PRO A 83 -8.70 19.56 1.59
CA PRO A 83 -10.14 19.70 1.38
C PRO A 83 -10.96 19.77 2.67
N VAL A 84 -10.51 19.11 3.75
CA VAL A 84 -11.17 19.19 5.06
C VAL A 84 -11.07 20.60 5.61
N LEU A 85 -9.85 21.17 5.57
CA LEU A 85 -9.61 22.54 6.02
C LEU A 85 -10.35 23.55 5.16
N ALA A 86 -10.27 23.44 3.83
CA ALA A 86 -10.95 24.34 2.91
C ALA A 86 -12.48 24.32 3.11
N TYR A 87 -13.07 23.13 3.27
CA TYR A 87 -14.50 23.00 3.52
C TYR A 87 -14.89 23.46 4.92
N GLY A 88 -14.10 23.15 5.94
CA GLY A 88 -14.30 23.69 7.30
C GLY A 88 -14.27 25.21 7.32
N THR A 89 -13.27 25.83 6.68
CA THR A 89 -13.20 27.29 6.53
C THR A 89 -14.41 27.86 5.78
N LEU A 90 -14.92 27.16 4.77
CA LEU A 90 -16.16 27.55 4.10
C LEU A 90 -17.35 27.52 5.06
N VAL A 91 -17.54 26.43 5.82
CA VAL A 91 -18.61 26.33 6.82
C VAL A 91 -18.49 27.47 7.84
N PHE A 92 -17.31 27.68 8.41
CA PHE A 92 -17.06 28.77 9.35
C PHE A 92 -17.38 30.16 8.77
N TYR A 93 -17.00 30.39 7.51
CA TYR A 93 -17.31 31.63 6.81
C TYR A 93 -18.83 31.83 6.66
N LEU A 94 -19.56 30.79 6.24
CA LEU A 94 -21.01 30.84 6.11
C LEU A 94 -21.69 31.06 7.47
N SER A 95 -21.21 30.40 8.53
CA SER A 95 -21.68 30.58 9.91
C SER A 95 -21.39 31.98 10.46
N SER A 96 -20.38 32.66 9.92
CA SER A 96 -20.07 34.06 10.26
C SER A 96 -21.02 35.07 9.62
N LEU A 97 -21.88 34.65 8.67
CA LEU A 97 -22.85 35.52 8.03
C LEU A 97 -24.17 35.59 8.85
N PRO A 98 -24.66 36.80 9.17
CA PRO A 98 -25.94 36.97 9.86
C PRO A 98 -27.14 36.46 9.05
N VAL A 99 -27.07 36.54 7.72
CA VAL A 99 -28.08 36.05 6.79
C VAL A 99 -27.36 35.36 5.64
N VAL A 100 -27.65 34.07 5.45
CA VAL A 100 -27.07 33.28 4.35
C VAL A 100 -28.04 33.32 3.14
N PRO A 101 -27.65 33.91 1.99
CA PRO A 101 -28.58 34.16 0.88
C PRO A 101 -29.15 32.88 0.22
N VAL A 102 -28.42 31.76 0.31
CA VAL A 102 -28.78 30.48 -0.31
C VAL A 102 -29.47 29.54 0.69
N ALA A 103 -29.06 29.55 1.95
CA ALA A 103 -29.62 28.66 2.98
C ALA A 103 -31.10 28.97 3.25
N GLY A 104 -31.53 30.24 3.14
CA GLY A 104 -32.93 30.62 3.36
C GLY A 104 -33.96 30.05 2.36
N ARG A 105 -33.55 29.26 1.37
CA ARG A 105 -34.44 28.55 0.43
C ARG A 105 -34.78 27.13 0.86
N LEU A 106 -33.98 26.51 1.72
CA LEU A 106 -34.19 25.18 2.23
C LEU A 106 -34.43 25.25 3.75
N PRO A 107 -35.23 24.33 4.31
CA PRO A 107 -35.39 24.29 5.76
C PRO A 107 -34.07 24.01 6.48
N ASP A 108 -33.84 24.70 7.60
CA ASP A 108 -32.59 24.59 8.39
C ASP A 108 -32.26 23.13 8.75
N TYR A 109 -33.28 22.34 9.08
CA TYR A 109 -33.15 20.91 9.40
C TYR A 109 -32.66 20.02 8.26
N LEU A 110 -32.53 20.53 7.02
CA LEU A 110 -31.90 19.84 5.89
C LEU A 110 -30.52 20.42 5.55
N THR A 111 -30.34 21.73 5.71
CA THR A 111 -29.08 22.41 5.38
C THR A 111 -27.93 21.97 6.29
N HIS A 112 -28.11 22.08 7.61
CA HIS A 112 -27.19 21.65 8.65
C HIS A 112 -26.69 20.20 8.47
N PRO A 113 -27.56 19.18 8.39
CA PRO A 113 -27.11 17.81 8.21
C PRO A 113 -26.43 17.59 6.86
N ALA A 114 -26.83 18.31 5.80
CA ALA A 114 -26.18 18.18 4.49
C ALA A 114 -24.75 18.75 4.51
N GLU A 115 -24.54 19.89 5.16
CA GLU A 115 -23.23 20.52 5.29
C GLU A 115 -22.27 19.62 6.07
N TYR A 116 -22.72 19.13 7.23
CA TYR A 116 -21.92 18.26 8.09
C TYR A 116 -21.78 16.85 7.54
N LEU A 117 -22.69 16.39 6.69
CA LEU A 117 -22.51 15.14 5.92
C LEU A 117 -21.29 15.26 5.00
N VAL A 118 -21.17 16.35 4.23
CA VAL A 118 -20.02 16.55 3.34
C VAL A 118 -18.72 16.69 4.14
N LEU A 119 -18.73 17.50 5.20
CA LEU A 119 -17.55 17.65 6.08
C LEU A 119 -17.10 16.29 6.62
N THR A 120 -18.03 15.48 7.14
CA THR A 120 -17.72 14.16 7.70
C THR A 120 -17.18 13.20 6.65
N LEU A 121 -17.71 13.20 5.41
CA LEU A 121 -17.14 12.39 4.32
C LEU A 121 -15.68 12.75 4.04
N LEU A 122 -15.34 14.04 4.08
CA LEU A 122 -13.96 14.50 3.90
C LEU A 122 -13.07 14.09 5.06
N VAL A 123 -13.55 14.20 6.30
CA VAL A 123 -12.85 13.76 7.51
C VAL A 123 -12.61 12.25 7.49
N VAL A 124 -13.63 11.44 7.20
CA VAL A 124 -13.51 9.98 7.05
C VAL A 124 -12.47 9.64 5.98
N ARG A 125 -12.53 10.31 4.81
CA ARG A 125 -11.55 10.12 3.74
C ARG A 125 -10.12 10.43 4.21
N ALA A 126 -9.93 11.50 4.98
CA ALA A 126 -8.63 11.92 5.50
C ALA A 126 -8.10 10.93 6.55
N LEU A 127 -8.92 10.56 7.54
CA LEU A 127 -8.55 9.62 8.60
C LEU A 127 -8.35 8.19 8.09
N HIS A 128 -9.08 7.79 7.04
CA HIS A 128 -8.92 6.48 6.38
C HIS A 128 -7.68 6.43 5.45
N GLY A 129 -7.06 7.56 5.12
CA GLY A 129 -5.90 7.61 4.24
C GLY A 129 -6.21 7.44 2.75
N GLY A 130 -7.49 7.52 2.33
CA GLY A 130 -7.92 7.40 0.93
C GLY A 130 -7.93 5.98 0.34
N GLY A 131 -7.66 4.96 1.16
CA GLY A 131 -7.61 3.56 0.77
C GLY A 131 -8.95 2.95 0.34
N VAL A 132 -8.88 1.68 -0.04
CA VAL A 132 -9.98 0.80 -0.52
C VAL A 132 -10.38 -0.27 0.50
N THR A 133 -9.73 -0.23 1.67
CA THR A 133 -9.97 -1.15 2.77
C THR A 133 -11.27 -0.81 3.49
N PRO A 134 -11.84 -1.76 4.25
CA PRO A 134 -12.96 -1.46 5.15
C PRO A 134 -12.59 -0.37 6.15
N ILE A 135 -13.54 0.51 6.45
CA ILE A 135 -13.33 1.60 7.40
C ILE A 135 -13.26 1.01 8.82
N ARG A 136 -12.23 1.39 9.58
CA ARG A 136 -12.04 0.89 10.95
C ARG A 136 -13.00 1.60 11.89
N ARG A 137 -13.50 0.90 12.92
CA ARG A 137 -14.37 1.49 13.97
C ARG A 137 -13.76 2.73 14.62
N GLY A 138 -12.44 2.71 14.88
CA GLY A 138 -11.73 3.87 15.43
C GLY A 138 -11.73 5.08 14.49
N THR A 139 -11.69 4.87 13.17
CA THR A 139 -11.82 5.94 12.17
C THR A 139 -13.22 6.54 12.18
N CYS A 140 -14.26 5.70 12.27
CA CYS A 140 -15.65 6.16 12.38
C CYS A 140 -15.87 6.99 13.65
N LEU A 141 -15.40 6.49 14.80
CA LEU A 141 -15.49 7.20 16.08
C LEU A 141 -14.71 8.52 16.07
N GLY A 142 -13.49 8.51 15.53
CA GLY A 142 -12.68 9.73 15.39
C GLY A 142 -13.32 10.76 14.46
N ALA A 143 -13.96 10.32 13.36
CA ALA A 143 -14.65 11.21 12.45
C ALA A 143 -15.90 11.84 13.08
N ILE A 144 -16.73 11.06 13.78
CA ILE A 144 -17.86 11.60 14.54
C ILE A 144 -17.35 12.58 15.61
N ALA A 145 -16.38 12.18 16.42
CA ALA A 145 -15.86 13.02 17.49
C ALA A 145 -15.32 14.36 16.98
N LEU A 146 -14.53 14.36 15.90
CA LEU A 146 -14.00 15.57 15.31
C LEU A 146 -15.11 16.46 14.74
N THR A 147 -16.09 15.86 14.06
CA THR A 147 -17.20 16.59 13.45
C THR A 147 -18.12 17.20 14.50
N VAL A 148 -18.49 16.44 15.54
CA VAL A 148 -19.32 16.92 16.64
C VAL A 148 -18.60 18.01 17.44
N ALA A 149 -17.29 17.86 17.68
CA ALA A 149 -16.50 18.91 18.30
C ALA A 149 -16.48 20.19 17.46
N TYR A 150 -16.39 20.06 16.13
CA TYR A 150 -16.48 21.18 15.21
C TYR A 150 -17.88 21.83 15.22
N ALA A 151 -18.95 21.04 15.23
CA ALA A 151 -20.34 21.53 15.34
C ALA A 151 -20.57 22.32 16.62
N ILE A 152 -20.12 21.80 17.77
CA ILE A 152 -20.19 22.51 19.04
C ILE A 152 -19.38 23.82 18.97
N SER A 153 -18.19 23.79 18.38
CA SER A 153 -17.38 25.00 18.20
C SER A 153 -18.07 26.03 17.31
N ASP A 154 -18.80 25.60 16.27
CA ASP A 154 -19.52 26.49 15.37
C ASP A 154 -20.69 27.16 16.07
N GLU A 155 -21.47 26.43 16.87
CA GLU A 155 -22.53 26.99 17.70
C GLU A 155 -22.00 28.01 18.72
N ILE A 156 -20.85 27.73 19.35
CA ILE A 156 -20.17 28.68 20.25
C ILE A 156 -19.71 29.92 19.47
N HIS A 157 -19.19 29.75 18.26
CA HIS A 157 -18.81 30.88 17.40
C HIS A 157 -20.03 31.74 17.05
N GLN A 158 -21.15 31.12 16.68
CA GLN A 158 -22.39 31.81 16.34
C GLN A 158 -22.97 32.64 17.49
N LEU A 159 -22.70 32.31 18.76
CA LEU A 159 -23.05 33.18 19.91
C LEU A 159 -22.46 34.60 19.80
N HIS A 160 -21.34 34.74 19.09
CA HIS A 160 -20.66 36.02 18.90
C HIS A 160 -21.14 36.76 17.63
N VAL A 161 -22.01 36.14 16.83
CA VAL A 161 -22.54 36.72 15.59
C VAL A 161 -23.91 37.37 15.89
N PRO A 162 -24.09 38.68 15.63
CA PRO A 162 -25.35 39.35 15.89
C PRO A 162 -26.52 38.68 15.16
N ARG A 163 -27.64 38.48 15.88
CA ARG A 163 -28.89 37.86 15.38
C ARG A 163 -28.82 36.34 15.14
N ARG A 164 -27.77 35.66 15.60
CA ARG A 164 -27.72 34.20 15.71
C ARG A 164 -27.97 33.76 17.15
N THR A 165 -28.55 32.58 17.31
CA THR A 165 -28.79 31.94 18.61
C THR A 165 -28.21 30.55 18.57
N ALA A 166 -27.38 30.19 19.54
CA ALA A 166 -26.92 28.81 19.65
C ALA A 166 -28.09 27.89 20.01
N SER A 167 -28.13 26.73 19.36
CA SER A 167 -29.24 25.79 19.45
C SER A 167 -28.70 24.36 19.53
N LEU A 168 -29.05 23.65 20.60
CA LEU A 168 -28.73 22.23 20.72
C LEU A 168 -29.33 21.41 19.55
N LYS A 169 -30.44 21.87 18.98
CA LYS A 169 -31.08 21.21 17.84
C LYS A 169 -30.15 21.19 16.61
N ASP A 170 -29.33 22.21 16.44
CA ASP A 170 -28.47 22.34 15.27
C ASP A 170 -27.27 21.41 15.40
N VAL A 171 -26.67 21.32 16.60
CA VAL A 171 -25.68 20.27 16.95
C VAL A 171 -26.23 18.87 16.70
N LEU A 172 -27.48 18.60 17.08
CA LEU A 172 -28.12 17.31 16.84
C LEU A 172 -28.33 17.04 15.34
N SER A 173 -28.70 18.06 14.58
CA SER A 173 -28.87 17.98 13.13
C SER A 173 -27.52 17.70 12.43
N ASP A 174 -26.47 18.39 12.84
CA ASP A 174 -25.11 18.19 12.33
C ASP A 174 -24.59 16.78 12.64
N THR A 175 -24.87 16.30 13.86
CA THR A 175 -24.55 14.94 14.29
C THR A 175 -25.29 13.90 13.44
N LEU A 176 -26.55 14.15 13.08
CA LEU A 176 -27.29 13.27 12.17
C LEU A 176 -26.63 13.23 10.78
N GLY A 177 -26.22 14.39 10.25
CA GLY A 177 -25.43 14.50 9.02
C GLY A 177 -24.16 13.65 9.07
N ALA A 178 -23.43 13.71 10.19
CA ALA A 178 -22.22 12.93 10.40
C ALA A 178 -22.47 11.42 10.42
N VAL A 179 -23.53 10.96 11.08
CA VAL A 179 -23.91 9.53 11.11
C VAL A 179 -24.31 9.05 9.72
N LEU A 180 -25.10 9.84 8.97
CA LEU A 180 -25.46 9.53 7.59
C LEU A 180 -24.22 9.43 6.67
N ALA A 181 -23.25 10.33 6.84
CA ALA A 181 -22.00 10.28 6.11
C ALA A 181 -21.23 8.97 6.33
N LEU A 182 -21.24 8.40 7.54
CA LEU A 182 -20.61 7.09 7.77
C LEU A 182 -21.26 6.00 6.94
N GLY A 183 -22.60 5.97 6.87
CA GLY A 183 -23.34 5.02 6.04
C GLY A 183 -22.99 5.18 4.56
N VAL A 184 -22.97 6.41 4.06
CA VAL A 184 -22.57 6.72 2.68
C VAL A 184 -21.13 6.28 2.40
N ALA A 185 -20.19 6.56 3.33
CA ALA A 185 -18.80 6.18 3.20
C ALA A 185 -18.62 4.65 3.16
N GLU A 186 -19.31 3.92 4.04
CA GLU A 186 -19.29 2.45 4.07
C GLU A 186 -19.84 1.85 2.77
N VAL A 187 -20.98 2.35 2.26
CA VAL A 187 -21.55 1.89 1.00
C VAL A 187 -20.60 2.17 -0.17
N PHE A 188 -20.05 3.38 -0.23
CA PHE A 188 -19.09 3.75 -1.27
C PHE A 188 -17.84 2.88 -1.24
N GLN A 189 -17.29 2.62 -0.04
CA GLN A 189 -16.13 1.75 0.12
C GLN A 189 -16.45 0.31 -0.30
N ARG A 190 -17.59 -0.25 0.11
CA ARG A 190 -18.02 -1.59 -0.33
C ARG A 190 -18.14 -1.69 -1.85
N ILE A 191 -18.70 -0.68 -2.51
CA ILE A 191 -18.80 -0.64 -3.98
C ILE A 191 -17.40 -0.60 -4.60
N ARG A 192 -16.51 0.25 -4.09
CA ARG A 192 -15.14 0.40 -4.58
C ARG A 192 -14.31 -0.88 -4.36
N SER A 193 -14.38 -1.50 -3.19
CA SER A 193 -13.70 -2.76 -2.89
C SER A 193 -14.18 -3.89 -3.81
N ARG A 194 -15.50 -3.97 -4.07
CA ARG A 194 -16.08 -4.95 -5.00
C ARG A 194 -15.61 -4.74 -6.44
N ARG A 195 -15.60 -3.50 -6.94
CA ARG A 195 -15.08 -3.17 -8.28
C ARG A 195 -13.59 -3.52 -8.44
N LEU A 196 -12.83 -3.47 -7.35
CA LEU A 196 -11.41 -3.83 -7.32
C LEU A 196 -11.17 -5.33 -7.06
N GLY A 197 -12.22 -6.15 -6.90
CA GLY A 197 -12.10 -7.58 -6.65
C GLY A 197 -11.44 -7.92 -5.30
N LEU A 198 -11.72 -7.13 -4.26
CA LEU A 198 -11.18 -7.34 -2.92
C LEU A 198 -12.12 -8.18 -2.03
N PRO A 199 -11.59 -9.04 -1.12
CA PRO A 199 -10.18 -9.35 -0.97
C PRO A 199 -9.64 -10.13 -2.17
N VAL A 200 -8.38 -9.89 -2.51
CA VAL A 200 -7.75 -10.57 -3.64
C VAL A 200 -7.59 -12.06 -3.29
N SER A 201 -8.22 -12.95 -4.05
CA SER A 201 -8.03 -14.39 -3.87
C SER A 201 -6.63 -14.81 -4.33
N VAL A 202 -5.86 -15.45 -3.46
CA VAL A 202 -4.51 -15.94 -3.72
C VAL A 202 -4.44 -17.42 -3.35
N THR A 203 -4.03 -18.26 -4.29
CA THR A 203 -3.83 -19.70 -4.07
C THR A 203 -2.35 -20.03 -4.09
N LEU A 204 -1.84 -20.60 -3.01
CA LEU A 204 -0.49 -21.14 -2.93
C LEU A 204 -0.56 -22.66 -3.06
N TYR A 205 -0.06 -23.18 -4.18
CA TYR A 205 0.16 -24.60 -4.33
C TYR A 205 1.46 -25.01 -3.66
N THR A 206 1.36 -25.98 -2.77
CA THR A 206 2.47 -26.50 -1.96
C THR A 206 2.65 -28.00 -2.18
N ARG A 207 3.73 -28.56 -1.64
CA ARG A 207 4.01 -30.00 -1.54
C ARG A 207 4.63 -30.26 -0.17
N ALA A 208 4.48 -31.48 0.35
CA ALA A 208 5.14 -31.91 1.58
C ALA A 208 6.64 -31.62 1.55
N GLU A 209 7.18 -31.15 2.68
CA GLU A 209 8.63 -30.92 2.90
C GLU A 209 9.34 -29.95 1.94
N CYS A 210 8.63 -29.00 1.32
CA CYS A 210 9.25 -27.99 0.46
C CYS A 210 9.69 -26.72 1.25
N ARG A 211 11.01 -26.49 1.38
CA ARG A 211 11.58 -25.29 2.03
C ARG A 211 11.10 -23.98 1.38
N HIS A 212 10.99 -23.93 0.06
CA HIS A 212 10.55 -22.74 -0.68
C HIS A 212 9.07 -22.41 -0.45
N CYS A 213 8.22 -23.41 -0.18
CA CYS A 213 6.81 -23.20 0.21
C CYS A 213 6.69 -22.45 1.54
N HIS A 214 7.54 -22.76 2.51
CA HIS A 214 7.56 -22.04 3.79
C HIS A 214 7.90 -20.56 3.62
N GLN A 215 8.88 -20.25 2.76
CA GLN A 215 9.27 -18.87 2.45
C GLN A 215 8.13 -18.12 1.75
N ALA A 216 7.52 -18.72 0.71
CA ALA A 216 6.39 -18.13 -0.01
C ALA A 216 5.20 -17.85 0.93
N ARG A 217 4.85 -18.80 1.81
CA ARG A 217 3.82 -18.65 2.84
C ARG A 217 4.12 -17.47 3.78
N ALA A 218 5.38 -17.33 4.22
CA ALA A 218 5.78 -16.24 5.11
C ALA A 218 5.61 -14.86 4.43
N ILE A 219 6.01 -14.74 3.16
CA ILE A 219 5.85 -13.51 2.37
C ILE A 219 4.36 -13.19 2.19
N LEU A 220 3.54 -14.15 1.75
CA LEU A 220 2.10 -13.94 1.54
C LEU A 220 1.38 -13.56 2.83
N ARG A 221 1.73 -14.16 3.98
CA ARG A 221 1.18 -13.77 5.30
C ARG A 221 1.58 -12.37 5.73
N ARG A 222 2.78 -11.90 5.35
CA ARG A 222 3.20 -10.51 5.60
C ARG A 222 2.36 -9.55 4.76
N ILE A 223 2.24 -9.81 3.46
CA ILE A 223 1.44 -8.99 2.54
C ILE A 223 -0.04 -8.99 2.96
N ALA A 224 -0.56 -10.09 3.50
CA ALA A 224 -1.93 -10.18 3.99
C ALA A 224 -2.25 -9.23 5.16
N ARG A 225 -1.23 -8.71 5.85
CA ARG A 225 -1.41 -7.69 6.89
C ARG A 225 -1.59 -6.28 6.31
N GLU A 226 -1.16 -6.08 5.07
CA GLU A 226 -1.14 -4.77 4.40
C GLU A 226 -2.26 -4.66 3.35
N VAL A 227 -2.57 -5.75 2.65
CA VAL A 227 -3.55 -5.80 1.57
C VAL A 227 -4.64 -6.82 1.92
N PRO A 228 -5.93 -6.50 1.70
CA PRO A 228 -7.01 -7.48 1.84
C PRO A 228 -6.80 -8.60 0.82
N LEU A 229 -6.28 -9.73 1.29
CA LEU A 229 -6.10 -10.92 0.49
C LEU A 229 -6.66 -12.14 1.20
N GLN A 230 -7.20 -13.07 0.43
CA GLN A 230 -7.67 -14.35 0.90
C GLN A 230 -6.68 -15.41 0.42
N LEU A 231 -5.87 -15.94 1.34
CA LEU A 231 -4.88 -16.97 1.06
C LEU A 231 -5.52 -18.37 1.20
N SER A 232 -5.51 -19.14 0.13
CA SER A 232 -5.84 -20.58 0.12
C SER A 232 -4.57 -21.37 -0.14
N GLU A 233 -4.31 -22.41 0.65
CA GLU A 233 -3.17 -23.31 0.47
C GLU A 233 -3.67 -24.68 0.01
N VAL A 234 -3.10 -25.19 -1.08
CA VAL A 234 -3.51 -26.46 -1.68
C VAL A 234 -2.29 -27.34 -1.88
N ASP A 235 -2.32 -28.57 -1.35
CA ASP A 235 -1.30 -29.57 -1.61
C ASP A 235 -1.48 -30.13 -3.02
N VAL A 236 -0.45 -30.01 -3.87
CA VAL A 236 -0.50 -30.53 -5.24
C VAL A 236 -0.56 -32.05 -5.30
N ASP A 237 -0.12 -32.75 -4.25
CA ASP A 237 -0.12 -34.21 -4.23
C ASP A 237 -1.47 -34.79 -3.79
N SER A 238 -2.40 -33.94 -3.37
CA SER A 238 -3.77 -34.36 -3.06
C SER A 238 -4.60 -34.70 -4.32
N ASP A 239 -4.17 -34.26 -5.49
CA ASP A 239 -4.87 -34.44 -6.77
C ASP A 239 -3.86 -34.78 -7.89
N PRO A 240 -3.96 -35.96 -8.54
CA PRO A 240 -3.09 -36.35 -9.65
C PRO A 240 -3.03 -35.32 -10.80
N THR A 241 -4.15 -34.63 -11.06
CA THR A 241 -4.24 -33.59 -12.09
C THR A 241 -3.44 -32.34 -11.72
N LEU A 242 -3.48 -31.93 -10.44
CA LEU A 242 -2.67 -30.81 -9.93
C LEU A 242 -1.19 -31.18 -9.86
N SER A 243 -0.87 -32.40 -9.44
CA SER A 243 0.51 -32.90 -9.37
C SER A 243 1.16 -32.91 -10.75
N SER A 244 0.46 -33.39 -11.79
CA SER A 244 0.93 -33.36 -13.18
C SER A 244 1.13 -31.93 -13.70
N ARG A 245 0.21 -31.02 -13.37
CA ARG A 245 0.22 -29.65 -13.91
C ARG A 245 1.21 -28.71 -13.22
N TYR A 246 1.38 -28.84 -11.89
CA TYR A 246 2.12 -27.87 -11.08
C TYR A 246 3.24 -28.49 -10.22
N GLY A 247 3.31 -29.81 -10.07
CA GLY A 247 4.23 -30.49 -9.15
C GLY A 247 5.71 -30.13 -9.35
N ALA A 248 6.17 -30.02 -10.59
CA ALA A 248 7.55 -29.66 -10.92
C ALA A 248 7.89 -28.16 -10.70
N GLN A 249 6.89 -27.33 -10.39
CA GLN A 249 7.01 -25.87 -10.32
C GLN A 249 6.62 -25.31 -8.94
N VAL A 250 6.40 -26.18 -7.95
CA VAL A 250 6.09 -25.81 -6.58
C VAL A 250 7.28 -25.04 -5.97
N PRO A 251 7.07 -23.86 -5.33
CA PRO A 251 5.79 -23.20 -5.03
C PRO A 251 5.18 -22.47 -6.23
N VAL A 252 3.89 -22.71 -6.48
CA VAL A 252 3.10 -21.96 -7.47
C VAL A 252 2.12 -21.03 -6.76
N ILE A 253 2.21 -19.74 -7.05
CA ILE A 253 1.26 -18.73 -6.56
C ILE A 253 0.33 -18.34 -7.71
N LEU A 254 -0.96 -18.51 -7.51
CA LEU A 254 -2.01 -17.95 -8.35
C LEU A 254 -2.65 -16.76 -7.64
N VAL A 255 -3.00 -15.73 -8.40
CA VAL A 255 -3.90 -14.67 -7.95
C VAL A 255 -5.16 -14.76 -8.82
N GLY A 256 -6.27 -15.15 -8.20
CA GLY A 256 -7.39 -15.88 -8.84
C GLY A 256 -6.88 -16.89 -9.85
N ASP A 257 -7.09 -16.64 -11.14
CA ASP A 257 -6.78 -17.60 -12.21
C ASP A 257 -5.41 -17.36 -12.86
N THR A 258 -4.69 -16.31 -12.46
CA THR A 258 -3.41 -15.94 -13.08
C THR A 258 -2.24 -16.44 -12.26
N LYS A 259 -1.39 -17.25 -12.88
CA LYS A 259 -0.13 -17.70 -12.28
C LYS A 259 0.90 -16.57 -12.26
N ILE A 260 1.52 -16.33 -11.11
CA ILE A 260 2.53 -15.27 -10.93
C ILE A 260 3.93 -15.82 -10.61
N SER A 261 4.13 -17.15 -10.56
CA SER A 261 5.42 -17.73 -10.14
C SER A 261 6.37 -18.09 -11.29
N LYS A 262 7.63 -17.62 -11.16
CA LYS A 262 8.90 -18.30 -11.52
C LYS A 262 9.53 -18.78 -10.19
N LEU A 263 10.28 -19.89 -10.22
CA LEU A 263 10.77 -20.77 -9.13
C LEU A 263 11.21 -20.16 -7.77
N ILE A 264 11.47 -18.85 -7.66
CA ILE A 264 11.78 -18.15 -6.41
C ILE A 264 10.90 -16.89 -6.33
N PRO A 265 9.91 -16.83 -5.42
CA PRO A 265 9.06 -15.67 -5.29
C PRO A 265 9.79 -14.51 -4.58
N ASP A 266 10.12 -13.47 -5.34
CA ASP A 266 10.52 -12.18 -4.76
C ASP A 266 9.28 -11.36 -4.35
N GLU A 267 9.40 -10.61 -3.26
CA GLU A 267 8.31 -9.82 -2.67
C GLU A 267 7.77 -8.77 -3.66
N GLU A 268 8.61 -8.22 -4.52
CA GLU A 268 8.27 -7.18 -5.48
C GLU A 268 7.46 -7.70 -6.67
N THR A 269 7.74 -8.92 -7.15
CA THR A 269 6.98 -9.60 -8.20
C THR A 269 5.60 -9.98 -7.71
N ILE A 270 5.47 -10.45 -6.46
CA ILE A 270 4.17 -10.70 -5.85
C ILE A 270 3.38 -9.40 -5.72
N ARG A 271 4.01 -8.32 -5.21
CA ARG A 271 3.38 -7.01 -5.08
C ARG A 271 2.90 -6.47 -6.43
N ARG A 272 3.76 -6.43 -7.46
CA ARG A 272 3.37 -6.00 -8.82
C ARG A 272 2.26 -6.85 -9.42
N GLY A 273 2.25 -8.16 -9.17
CA GLY A 273 1.21 -9.07 -9.62
C GLY A 273 -0.16 -8.77 -9.00
N LEU A 274 -0.18 -8.51 -7.68
CA LEU A 274 -1.38 -8.05 -6.96
C LEU A 274 -1.84 -6.69 -7.48
N THR A 275 -0.91 -5.74 -7.64
CA THR A 275 -1.18 -4.39 -8.15
C THR A 275 -1.77 -4.44 -9.57
N ARG A 276 -1.20 -5.21 -10.51
CA ARG A 276 -1.71 -5.33 -11.89
C ARG A 276 -3.17 -5.77 -11.96
N ARG A 277 -3.64 -6.61 -11.04
CA ARG A 277 -5.03 -7.08 -11.03
C ARG A 277 -5.99 -6.07 -10.39
N VAL A 278 -5.55 -5.40 -9.32
CA VAL A 278 -6.28 -4.26 -8.73
C VAL A 278 -6.44 -3.12 -9.75
N PHE A 279 -5.45 -2.87 -10.60
CA PHE A 279 -5.50 -1.80 -11.62
C PHE A 279 -6.15 -2.22 -12.95
N ARG A 280 -6.18 -3.51 -13.33
CA ARG A 280 -6.87 -3.97 -14.56
C ARG A 280 -8.39 -3.91 -14.45
N SER A 281 -8.97 -3.96 -13.26
CA SER A 281 -10.43 -3.79 -13.09
C SER A 281 -10.88 -2.32 -13.09
N THR A 282 -9.94 -1.39 -13.28
CA THR A 282 -10.21 0.06 -13.36
C THR A 282 -10.27 0.58 -14.81
N GLY A 283 -10.05 -0.29 -15.80
CA GLY A 283 -10.11 0.02 -17.24
C GLY A 283 -11.36 -0.54 -17.90
#